data_AF-A0AAX4J945-F1
#
_entry.id   AF-A0AAX4J945-F1
#
_cell.length_a   1.000
_cell.length_b   1.000
_cell.length_c   1.000
_cell.angle_alpha   90.00
_cell.angle_beta   90.00
_cell.angle_gamma   90.00
#
_symmetry.space_group_name_H-M   'P 1'
#
loop_
_entity.id
_entity.type
_entity.pdbx_description
1 polymer ?
#
loop_
_entity_poly.entity_id
_entity_poly.type
_entity_poly.pdbx_seq_one_letter_code
_entity_poly.pdbx_strand_id
1 'polypeptide(L)'
;MLSFKEKIDLVKKLKREKLDLSEIDKYLEYLKNKSLVKPVFKKIIISLIELDVEISSLYDTISDEDWNDIISEFETPIEKPLYGLIRDKIRIFISAYIKIDQIIENINCNLLLDCLSLIPLSKTNTVQFLFFRLALQKSRPVLYFLFENVKSNPIVYIPYFTSFVTRCKINNKNAILQFIKYVEELKIGTGLNFVLAAQGLIYICCFHREYIEKCSHIFDKIFKNNIYIYMNENIIEIFCSITKYEYKFFKSFDNFSLFYFPFDKSLFDQVHELYSEKYREFKK
;
A
#
# COMPACT_ATOMS: atom_id res chain seq x y z
N MET A 1 3.35 28.13 23.08
CA MET A 1 3.58 28.50 21.66
C MET A 1 5.08 28.55 21.43
N LEU A 2 5.64 27.80 20.47
CA LEU A 2 7.09 27.78 20.24
C LEU A 2 7.57 29.10 19.61
N SER A 3 8.69 29.62 20.09
CA SER A 3 9.42 30.73 19.48
C SER A 3 9.97 30.36 18.10
N PHE A 4 10.35 31.36 17.29
CA PHE A 4 10.93 31.14 15.97
C PHE A 4 12.26 30.38 16.03
N LYS A 5 13.10 30.68 17.03
CA LYS A 5 14.38 30.00 17.26
C LYS A 5 14.17 28.52 17.56
N GLU A 6 13.26 28.20 18.49
CA GLU A 6 12.91 26.81 18.83
C GLU A 6 12.36 26.03 17.64
N LYS A 7 11.55 26.67 16.79
CA LYS A 7 11.06 26.06 15.53
C LYS A 7 12.20 25.71 14.59
N ILE A 8 13.18 26.60 14.41
CA ILE A 8 14.35 26.34 13.55
C ILE A 8 15.18 25.19 14.12
N ASP A 9 15.46 25.22 15.42
CA ASP A 9 16.29 24.21 16.07
C ASP A 9 15.63 22.84 16.01
N LEU A 10 14.30 22.77 16.20
CA LEU A 10 13.53 21.54 16.01
C LEU A 10 13.62 21.02 14.57
N VAL A 11 13.45 21.88 13.56
CA VAL A 11 13.57 21.45 12.15
C VAL A 11 14.97 20.95 11.82
N LYS A 12 16.02 21.59 12.36
CA LYS A 12 17.40 21.11 12.22
C LYS A 12 17.60 19.75 12.89
N LYS A 13 17.04 19.56 14.08
CA LYS A 13 17.07 18.30 14.82
C LYS A 13 16.41 17.17 14.03
N LEU A 14 15.18 17.38 13.55
CA LEU A 14 14.42 16.39 12.75
C LEU A 14 15.14 15.97 11.46
N LYS A 15 15.97 16.84 10.87
CA LYS A 15 16.78 16.50 9.70
C LYS A 15 17.96 15.58 10.02
N ARG A 16 18.53 15.67 11.23
CA ARG A 16 19.76 14.97 11.62
C ARG A 16 19.49 13.67 12.37
N GLU A 17 18.46 13.65 13.21
CA GLU A 17 18.22 12.57 14.16
C GLU A 17 17.09 11.65 13.69
N LYS A 18 17.12 10.39 14.12
CA LYS A 18 15.96 9.50 14.01
C LYS A 18 14.88 9.95 14.99
N LEU A 19 13.62 9.78 14.59
CA LEU A 19 12.48 10.12 15.43
C LEU A 19 12.12 8.89 16.27
N ASP A 20 11.97 9.08 17.58
CA ASP A 20 11.54 8.02 18.49
C ASP A 20 10.01 7.96 18.53
N LEU A 21 9.43 6.97 17.86
CA LEU A 21 7.97 6.85 17.76
C LEU A 21 7.30 6.50 19.10
N SER A 22 8.04 6.11 20.14
CA SER A 22 7.47 5.98 21.48
C SER A 22 7.00 7.32 22.05
N GLU A 23 7.58 8.44 21.61
CA GLU A 23 7.18 9.81 21.97
C GLU A 23 6.18 10.43 20.96
N ILE A 24 5.42 9.63 20.20
CA ILE A 24 4.56 10.13 19.11
C ILE A 24 3.66 11.32 19.51
N ASP A 25 3.07 11.32 20.71
CA ASP A 25 2.18 12.38 21.20
C ASP A 25 2.85 13.76 21.22
N LYS A 26 4.12 13.81 21.60
CA LYS A 26 4.92 15.04 21.60
C LYS A 26 5.09 15.59 20.19
N TYR A 27 5.29 14.72 19.21
CA TYR A 27 5.40 15.15 17.81
C TYR A 27 4.05 15.56 17.23
N LEU A 28 2.96 14.91 17.62
CA LEU A 28 1.61 15.32 17.22
C LEU A 28 1.29 16.72 17.74
N GLU A 29 1.74 17.09 18.94
CA GLU A 29 1.58 18.45 19.44
C GLU A 29 2.30 19.50 18.59
N TYR A 30 3.44 19.17 17.99
CA TYR A 30 4.11 20.08 17.07
C TYR A 30 3.29 20.35 15.79
N LEU A 31 2.39 19.45 15.40
CA LEU A 31 1.50 19.64 14.24
C LEU A 31 0.48 20.75 14.45
N LYS A 32 0.20 21.18 15.69
CA LYS A 32 -0.62 22.38 15.94
C LYS A 32 0.02 23.66 15.41
N ASN A 33 1.34 23.65 15.16
CA ASN A 33 2.06 24.76 14.56
C ASN A 33 2.12 24.59 13.02
N LYS A 34 1.38 25.42 12.27
CA LYS A 34 1.29 25.35 10.79
C LYS A 34 2.65 25.23 10.08
N SER A 35 3.67 25.97 10.54
CA SER A 35 5.01 25.97 9.94
C SER A 35 5.80 24.66 10.17
N LEU A 36 5.38 23.84 11.14
CA LEU A 36 6.04 22.60 11.52
C LEU A 36 5.33 21.35 10.98
N VAL A 37 4.08 21.47 10.53
CA VAL A 37 3.26 20.33 10.06
C VAL A 37 4.03 19.49 9.05
N LYS A 38 4.50 20.09 7.95
CA LYS A 38 5.20 19.36 6.88
C LYS A 38 6.48 18.66 7.35
N PRO A 39 7.47 19.34 7.96
CA PRO A 39 8.71 18.68 8.35
C PRO A 39 8.51 17.63 9.44
N VAL A 40 7.61 17.85 10.39
CA VAL A 40 7.33 16.87 11.46
C VAL A 40 6.60 15.66 10.88
N PHE A 41 5.51 15.86 10.14
CA PHE A 41 4.72 14.76 9.59
C PHE A 41 5.53 13.92 8.60
N LYS A 42 6.32 14.56 7.73
CA LYS A 42 7.24 13.84 6.83
C LYS A 42 8.21 12.95 7.60
N LYS A 43 8.75 13.42 8.73
CA LYS A 43 9.67 12.63 9.55
C LYS A 43 8.97 11.45 10.23
N ILE A 44 7.74 11.65 10.72
CA ILE A 44 6.92 10.57 11.28
C ILE A 44 6.67 9.50 10.23
N ILE A 45 6.25 9.87 9.01
CA ILE A 45 6.01 8.91 7.92
C ILE A 45 7.28 8.14 7.55
N ILE A 46 8.45 8.80 7.47
CA ILE A 46 9.72 8.12 7.23
C ILE A 46 10.00 7.08 8.34
N SER A 47 9.82 7.45 9.61
CA SER A 47 10.05 6.53 10.72
C SER A 47 9.05 5.37 10.76
N LEU A 48 7.79 5.59 10.36
CA LEU A 48 6.81 4.52 10.20
C LEU A 48 7.17 3.57 9.06
N ILE A 49 7.63 4.11 7.92
CA ILE A 49 8.11 3.29 6.79
C ILE A 49 9.31 2.45 7.23
N GLU A 50 10.30 3.04 7.90
CA GLU A 50 11.49 2.30 8.38
C GLU A 50 11.10 1.14 9.31
N LEU A 51 10.17 1.36 10.26
CA LEU A 51 9.69 0.29 11.14
C LEU A 51 8.87 -0.77 10.38
N ASP A 52 7.98 -0.38 9.48
CA ASP A 52 7.16 -1.33 8.71
C ASP A 52 8.03 -2.19 7.79
N VAL A 53 9.06 -1.62 7.15
CA VAL A 53 10.04 -2.37 6.35
C VAL A 53 10.80 -3.36 7.23
N GLU A 54 11.26 -2.94 8.41
CA GLU A 54 11.98 -3.82 9.34
C GLU A 54 11.10 -5.01 9.77
N ILE A 55 9.86 -4.72 10.19
CA ILE A 55 8.93 -5.76 10.64
C ILE A 55 8.53 -6.69 9.48
N SER A 56 8.22 -6.13 8.31
CA SER A 56 7.86 -6.89 7.11
C SER A 56 8.99 -7.81 6.66
N SER A 57 10.24 -7.33 6.71
CA SER A 57 11.40 -8.14 6.35
C SER A 57 11.60 -9.31 7.30
N LEU A 58 11.33 -9.12 8.61
CA LEU A 58 11.38 -10.22 9.55
C LEU A 58 10.25 -11.22 9.32
N TYR A 59 9.01 -10.74 9.14
CA TYR A 59 7.85 -11.58 8.87
C TYR A 59 8.11 -12.53 7.69
N ASP A 60 8.71 -12.03 6.61
CA ASP A 60 9.08 -12.82 5.44
C ASP A 60 10.14 -13.92 5.71
N THR A 61 10.81 -13.90 6.87
CA THR A 61 11.95 -14.79 7.17
C THR A 61 11.71 -15.78 8.31
N ILE A 62 10.64 -15.63 9.06
CA ILE A 62 10.30 -16.52 10.18
C ILE A 62 9.09 -17.39 9.84
N SER A 63 8.84 -18.43 10.63
CA SER A 63 7.64 -19.26 10.46
C SER A 63 6.39 -18.53 10.96
N ASP A 64 5.22 -18.94 10.47
CA ASP A 64 3.94 -18.43 10.97
C ASP A 64 3.76 -18.71 12.48
N GLU A 65 4.28 -19.83 12.98
CA GLU A 65 4.28 -20.15 14.41
C GLU A 65 5.08 -19.13 15.22
N ASP A 66 6.33 -18.85 14.81
CA ASP A 66 7.19 -17.85 15.45
C ASP A 66 6.56 -16.45 15.38
N TRP A 67 5.91 -16.12 14.25
CA TRP A 67 5.19 -14.85 14.11
C TRP A 67 4.01 -14.75 15.08
N ASN A 68 3.20 -15.81 15.18
CA ASN A 68 2.06 -15.87 16.10
C ASN A 68 2.50 -15.70 17.55
N ASP A 69 3.63 -16.27 17.94
CA ASP A 69 4.21 -16.08 19.26
C ASP A 69 4.62 -14.62 19.49
N ILE A 70 5.27 -13.97 18.52
CA ILE A 70 5.68 -12.56 18.60
C ILE A 70 4.47 -11.63 18.79
N ILE A 71 3.40 -11.83 18.02
CA ILE A 71 2.20 -10.97 18.06
C ILE A 71 1.25 -11.32 19.22
N SER A 72 1.39 -12.49 19.84
CA SER A 72 0.51 -12.88 20.95
C SER A 72 0.61 -11.91 22.12
N GLU A 73 -0.54 -11.62 22.74
CA GLU A 73 -0.63 -10.74 23.91
C GLU A 73 -0.03 -11.39 25.17
N PHE A 74 0.19 -12.70 25.16
CA PHE A 74 0.71 -13.44 26.30
C PHE A 74 2.23 -13.20 26.47
N GLU A 75 2.63 -12.97 27.72
CA GLU A 75 4.03 -12.99 28.15
C GLU A 75 4.54 -14.43 28.23
N THR A 76 4.42 -15.19 27.14
CA THR A 76 5.18 -16.42 26.99
C THR A 76 6.66 -16.04 27.06
N PRO A 77 7.47 -16.68 27.92
CA PRO A 77 8.91 -16.42 27.96
C PRO A 77 9.45 -16.60 26.55
N ILE A 78 9.83 -15.50 25.92
CA ILE A 78 10.29 -15.58 24.54
C ILE A 78 11.73 -16.12 24.61
N GLU A 79 11.91 -17.37 24.20
CA GLU A 79 13.20 -18.06 24.23
C GLU A 79 14.29 -17.32 23.44
N LYS A 80 13.90 -16.48 22.47
CA LYS A 80 14.79 -15.71 21.58
C LYS A 80 14.74 -14.21 21.90
N PRO A 81 15.78 -13.60 22.48
CA PRO A 81 15.81 -12.16 22.83
C PRO A 81 15.43 -11.20 21.69
N LEU A 82 15.71 -11.58 20.44
CA LEU A 82 15.37 -10.81 19.24
C LEU A 82 13.85 -10.59 19.09
N TYR A 83 13.03 -11.58 19.48
CA TYR A 83 11.58 -11.52 19.33
C TYR A 83 10.94 -10.55 20.33
N GLY A 84 11.53 -10.39 21.51
CA GLY A 84 11.13 -9.34 22.47
C GLY A 84 11.33 -7.94 21.91
N LEU A 85 12.51 -7.68 21.30
CA LEU A 85 12.81 -6.39 20.66
C LEU A 85 11.84 -6.08 19.51
N ILE A 86 11.47 -7.10 18.73
CA ILE A 86 10.52 -6.96 17.61
C ILE A 86 9.11 -6.69 18.14
N ARG A 87 8.67 -7.41 19.18
CA ARG A 87 7.37 -7.20 19.81
C ARG A 87 7.21 -5.75 20.27
N ASP A 88 8.24 -5.16 20.87
CA ASP A 88 8.22 -3.76 21.27
C ASP A 88 8.15 -2.80 20.07
N LYS A 89 8.88 -3.09 18.98
CA LYS A 89 8.79 -2.32 17.74
C LYS A 89 7.39 -2.38 17.11
N ILE A 90 6.76 -3.55 17.11
CA ILE A 90 5.38 -3.73 16.64
C ILE A 90 4.42 -2.89 17.49
N ARG A 91 4.52 -2.94 18.82
CA ARG A 91 3.70 -2.13 19.72
C ARG A 91 3.87 -0.63 19.45
N ILE A 92 5.11 -0.15 19.29
CA ILE A 92 5.42 1.23 18.94
C ILE A 92 4.81 1.61 17.58
N PHE A 93 4.99 0.75 16.57
CA PHE A 93 4.45 0.97 15.23
C PHE A 93 2.92 1.10 15.25
N ILE A 94 2.22 0.14 15.85
CA ILE A 94 0.76 0.14 15.89
C ILE A 94 0.22 1.34 16.66
N SER A 95 0.79 1.63 17.84
CA SER A 95 0.40 2.81 18.64
C SER A 95 0.57 4.11 17.87
N ALA A 96 1.73 4.30 17.21
CA ALA A 96 1.97 5.49 16.40
C ALA A 96 1.06 5.54 15.16
N TYR A 97 0.83 4.41 14.49
CA TYR A 97 -0.06 4.30 13.34
C TYR A 97 -1.48 4.74 13.70
N ILE A 98 -2.07 4.17 14.76
CA ILE A 98 -3.45 4.47 15.18
C ILE A 98 -3.61 5.96 15.49
N LYS A 99 -2.63 6.56 16.19
CA LYS A 99 -2.68 8.00 16.49
C LYS A 99 -2.57 8.86 15.23
N ILE A 100 -1.76 8.45 14.25
CA ILE A 100 -1.67 9.13 12.96
C ILE A 100 -2.96 9.00 12.15
N ASP A 101 -3.57 7.82 12.11
CA ASP A 101 -4.86 7.56 11.47
C ASP A 101 -5.96 8.52 11.99
N GLN A 102 -6.01 8.71 13.31
CA GLN A 102 -6.99 9.58 13.97
C GLN A 102 -6.84 11.06 13.59
N ILE A 103 -5.62 11.54 13.33
CA ILE A 103 -5.38 12.97 13.06
C ILE A 103 -5.27 13.31 11.58
N ILE A 104 -5.13 12.32 10.69
CA ILE A 104 -4.83 12.55 9.27
C ILE A 104 -5.90 13.45 8.61
N GLU A 105 -7.14 13.35 9.08
CA GLU A 105 -8.27 14.15 8.60
C GLU A 105 -8.13 15.66 8.83
N ASN A 106 -7.36 16.04 9.84
CA ASN A 106 -7.14 17.41 10.25
C ASN A 106 -5.97 18.07 9.51
N ILE A 107 -5.27 17.33 8.65
CA ILE A 107 -4.08 17.79 7.93
C ILE A 107 -4.44 18.05 6.46
N ASN A 108 -3.81 19.08 5.87
CA ASN A 108 -4.03 19.41 4.46
C ASN A 108 -3.69 18.23 3.54
N CYS A 109 -4.65 17.84 2.69
CA CYS A 109 -4.52 16.69 1.77
C CYS A 109 -3.29 16.74 0.87
N ASN A 110 -2.91 17.91 0.33
CA ASN A 110 -1.76 18.00 -0.58
C ASN A 110 -0.44 17.77 0.17
N LEU A 111 -0.35 18.28 1.40
CA LEU A 111 0.80 18.03 2.27
C LEU A 111 0.90 16.55 2.64
N LEU A 112 -0.23 15.91 2.96
CA LEU A 112 -0.28 14.49 3.24
C LEU A 112 0.19 13.66 2.05
N LEU A 113 -0.36 13.90 0.86
CA LEU A 113 0.03 13.16 -0.35
C LEU A 113 1.52 13.32 -0.67
N ASP A 114 2.08 14.52 -0.48
CA ASP A 114 3.54 14.75 -0.61
C ASP A 114 4.35 13.91 0.39
N CYS A 115 3.88 13.77 1.63
CA CYS A 115 4.56 12.93 2.63
C CYS A 115 4.38 11.43 2.36
N LEU A 116 3.16 11.00 2.00
CA LEU A 116 2.83 9.60 1.70
C LEU A 116 3.45 9.11 0.38
N SER A 117 3.89 10.02 -0.50
CA SER A 117 4.59 9.68 -1.75
C SER A 117 5.88 8.85 -1.55
N LEU A 118 6.40 8.82 -0.32
CA LEU A 118 7.56 8.00 0.04
C LEU A 118 7.20 6.52 0.26
N ILE A 119 5.95 6.21 0.64
CA ILE A 119 5.52 4.85 0.97
C ILE A 119 5.67 3.90 -0.22
N PRO A 120 5.23 4.25 -1.46
CA PRO A 120 5.37 3.36 -2.61
C PRO A 120 6.80 2.98 -2.97
N LEU A 121 7.80 3.75 -2.50
CA LEU A 121 9.21 3.50 -2.77
C LEU A 121 9.83 2.46 -1.83
N SER A 122 9.04 1.87 -0.93
CA SER A 122 9.50 0.90 0.05
C SER A 122 8.55 -0.31 0.09
N LYS A 123 9.10 -1.50 0.32
CA LYS A 123 8.32 -2.73 0.52
C LYS A 123 7.72 -2.70 1.93
N THR A 124 6.47 -2.29 2.02
CA THR A 124 5.73 -2.06 3.28
C THR A 124 4.46 -2.89 3.25
N ASN A 125 3.99 -3.38 4.41
CA ASN A 125 2.76 -4.20 4.46
C ASN A 125 1.60 -3.51 5.18
N THR A 126 1.85 -2.41 5.89
CA THR A 126 0.80 -1.77 6.69
C THR A 126 0.70 -0.25 6.51
N VAL A 127 1.81 0.48 6.44
CA VAL A 127 1.79 1.96 6.46
C VAL A 127 1.02 2.55 5.27
N GLN A 128 0.96 1.85 4.13
CA GLN A 128 0.18 2.21 2.96
C GLN A 128 -1.31 2.35 3.23
N PHE A 129 -1.87 1.68 4.25
CA PHE A 129 -3.28 1.85 4.62
C PHE A 129 -3.61 3.28 5.10
N LEU A 130 -2.63 4.14 5.35
CA LEU A 130 -2.89 5.58 5.51
C LEU A 130 -3.51 6.22 4.26
N PHE A 131 -3.26 5.66 3.06
CA PHE A 131 -4.00 6.04 1.85
C PHE A 131 -5.49 5.67 1.94
N PHE A 132 -5.85 4.55 2.59
CA PHE A 132 -7.25 4.20 2.82
C PHE A 132 -7.91 5.28 3.65
N ARG A 133 -7.34 5.60 4.83
CA ARG A 133 -7.90 6.62 5.71
C ARG A 133 -8.12 7.95 4.99
N LEU A 134 -7.10 8.44 4.28
CA LEU A 134 -7.21 9.69 3.55
C LEU A 134 -8.29 9.63 2.46
N ALA A 135 -8.42 8.50 1.76
CA ALA A 135 -9.38 8.35 0.68
C ALA A 135 -10.83 8.20 1.14
N LEU A 136 -11.07 7.69 2.36
CA LEU A 136 -12.42 7.69 2.96
C LEU A 136 -13.00 9.10 3.07
N GLN A 137 -12.13 10.12 3.10
CA GLN A 137 -12.53 11.53 3.20
C GLN A 137 -12.33 12.30 1.90
N LYS A 138 -11.22 12.02 1.20
CA LYS A 138 -10.75 12.72 0.00
C LYS A 138 -10.37 11.72 -1.09
N SER A 139 -11.34 10.89 -1.49
CA SER A 139 -11.15 9.83 -2.49
C SER A 139 -10.58 10.32 -3.81
N ARG A 140 -11.12 11.41 -4.38
CA ARG A 140 -10.69 11.95 -5.68
C ARG A 140 -9.20 12.34 -5.69
N PRO A 141 -8.68 13.16 -4.75
CA PRO A 141 -7.25 13.45 -4.67
C PRO A 141 -6.36 12.21 -4.57
N VAL A 142 -6.73 11.22 -3.74
CA VAL A 142 -5.93 9.99 -3.59
C VAL A 142 -5.90 9.17 -4.88
N LEU A 143 -7.07 8.96 -5.51
CA LEU A 143 -7.17 8.24 -6.77
C LEU A 143 -6.39 8.93 -7.90
N TYR A 144 -6.50 10.26 -8.00
CA TYR A 144 -5.76 11.05 -8.98
C TYR A 144 -4.25 10.97 -8.73
N PHE A 145 -3.82 11.10 -7.47
CA PHE A 145 -2.41 10.97 -7.09
C PHE A 145 -1.83 9.61 -7.49
N LEU A 146 -2.50 8.51 -7.13
CA LEU A 146 -2.03 7.17 -7.46
C LEU A 146 -1.98 6.96 -8.98
N PHE A 147 -3.01 7.37 -9.72
CA PHE A 147 -3.08 7.17 -11.16
C PHE A 147 -2.10 8.04 -11.95
N GLU A 148 -1.92 9.33 -11.61
CA GLU A 148 -0.96 10.16 -12.33
C GLU A 148 0.48 9.65 -12.16
N ASN A 149 0.81 9.08 -11.01
CA ASN A 149 2.12 8.46 -10.79
C ASN A 149 2.31 7.11 -11.51
N VAL A 150 1.26 6.45 -11.99
CA VAL A 150 1.39 5.29 -12.90
C VAL A 150 2.11 5.69 -14.19
N LYS A 151 1.88 6.91 -14.70
CA LYS A 151 2.50 7.37 -15.95
C LYS A 151 4.00 7.64 -15.79
N SER A 152 4.42 8.14 -14.63
CA SER A 152 5.82 8.50 -14.36
C SER A 152 6.65 7.30 -13.87
N ASN A 153 6.06 6.42 -13.07
CA ASN A 153 6.74 5.24 -12.51
C ASN A 153 5.77 4.04 -12.45
N PRO A 154 5.48 3.39 -13.59
CA PRO A 154 4.48 2.34 -13.69
C PRO A 154 4.82 1.11 -12.83
N ILE A 155 6.09 0.75 -12.73
CA ILE A 155 6.55 -0.41 -11.96
C ILE A 155 6.13 -0.30 -10.48
N VAL A 156 6.28 0.90 -9.91
CA VAL A 156 5.91 1.16 -8.51
C VAL A 156 4.41 1.38 -8.36
N TYR A 157 3.79 2.20 -9.21
CA TYR A 157 2.45 2.71 -8.95
C TYR A 157 1.31 1.85 -9.53
N ILE A 158 1.56 0.97 -10.51
CA ILE A 158 0.53 0.03 -10.99
C ILE A 158 0.08 -0.89 -9.85
N PRO A 159 0.96 -1.57 -9.09
CA PRO A 159 0.57 -2.37 -7.93
C PRO A 159 -0.26 -1.58 -6.91
N TYR A 160 0.18 -0.38 -6.56
CA TYR A 160 -0.54 0.48 -5.62
C TYR A 160 -1.91 0.89 -6.13
N PHE A 161 -2.00 1.43 -7.35
CA PHE A 161 -3.25 1.88 -7.92
C PHE A 161 -4.25 0.73 -8.04
N THR A 162 -3.82 -0.38 -8.65
CA THR A 162 -4.70 -1.53 -8.92
C THR A 162 -5.15 -2.18 -7.62
N SER A 163 -4.23 -2.46 -6.69
CA SER A 163 -4.60 -3.00 -5.37
C SER A 163 -5.53 -2.07 -4.60
N PHE A 164 -5.28 -0.76 -4.62
CA PHE A 164 -6.11 0.24 -3.95
C PHE A 164 -7.55 0.29 -4.47
N VAL A 165 -7.77 0.43 -5.80
CA VAL A 165 -9.13 0.51 -6.37
C VAL A 165 -9.89 -0.81 -6.25
N THR A 166 -9.16 -1.91 -6.07
CA THR A 166 -9.74 -3.23 -5.91
C THR A 166 -10.21 -3.46 -4.47
N ARG A 167 -9.37 -3.09 -3.50
CA ARG A 167 -9.56 -3.37 -2.07
C ARG A 167 -10.33 -2.27 -1.32
N CYS A 168 -10.21 -1.01 -1.71
CA CYS A 168 -10.88 0.11 -1.01
C CYS A 168 -12.30 0.33 -1.53
N LYS A 169 -13.32 0.19 -0.66
CA LYS A 169 -14.74 0.43 -0.98
C LYS A 169 -15.06 1.93 -1.03
N ILE A 170 -14.61 2.59 -2.09
CA ILE A 170 -14.91 3.99 -2.44
C ILE A 170 -15.45 4.06 -3.88
N ASN A 171 -16.07 5.18 -4.25
CA ASN A 171 -16.44 5.40 -5.65
C ASN A 171 -15.19 5.64 -6.52
N ASN A 172 -14.75 4.59 -7.21
CA ASN A 172 -13.54 4.56 -8.03
C ASN A 172 -13.81 4.27 -9.52
N LYS A 173 -15.08 4.20 -9.94
CA LYS A 173 -15.50 3.88 -11.31
C LYS A 173 -14.73 4.69 -12.35
N ASN A 174 -14.68 6.01 -12.19
CA ASN A 174 -14.00 6.88 -13.14
C ASN A 174 -12.48 6.62 -13.20
N ALA A 175 -11.85 6.27 -12.08
CA ALA A 175 -10.42 5.96 -12.03
C ALA A 175 -10.14 4.61 -12.74
N ILE A 176 -10.98 3.60 -12.51
CA ILE A 176 -10.89 2.32 -13.22
C ILE A 176 -11.05 2.52 -14.73
N LEU A 177 -12.02 3.33 -15.16
CA LEU A 177 -12.21 3.64 -16.59
C LEU A 177 -11.01 4.36 -17.21
N GLN A 178 -10.37 5.26 -16.47
CA GLN A 178 -9.12 5.90 -16.92
C GLN A 178 -7.97 4.90 -17.03
N PHE A 179 -7.89 3.95 -16.09
CA PHE A 179 -6.88 2.89 -16.14
C PHE A 179 -7.11 1.94 -17.30
N ILE A 180 -8.35 1.55 -17.61
CA ILE A 180 -8.68 0.76 -18.81
C ILE A 180 -8.16 1.46 -20.06
N LYS A 181 -8.47 2.76 -20.21
CA LYS A 181 -7.99 3.56 -21.34
C LYS A 181 -6.46 3.60 -21.41
N TYR A 182 -5.81 3.75 -20.25
CA TYR A 182 -4.34 3.69 -20.18
C TYR A 182 -3.81 2.35 -20.70
N VAL A 183 -4.39 1.21 -20.30
CA VAL A 183 -3.99 -0.12 -20.82
C VAL A 183 -4.21 -0.24 -22.33
N GLU A 184 -5.33 0.29 -22.85
CA GLU A 184 -5.64 0.30 -24.29
C GLU A 184 -4.63 1.11 -25.11
N GLU A 185 -4.14 2.22 -24.57
CA GLU A 185 -3.16 3.11 -25.20
C GLU A 185 -1.73 2.54 -25.18
N LEU A 186 -1.44 1.57 -24.29
CA LEU A 186 -0.13 0.92 -24.25
C LEU A 186 0.08 0.04 -25.48
N LYS A 187 1.31 0.09 -26.02
CA LYS A 187 1.72 -0.83 -27.10
C LYS A 187 1.68 -2.27 -26.58
N ILE A 188 0.85 -3.09 -27.23
CA ILE A 188 0.74 -4.51 -26.93
C ILE A 188 2.10 -5.17 -27.11
N GLY A 189 2.51 -5.96 -26.11
CA GLY A 189 3.74 -6.72 -26.15
C GLY A 189 4.07 -7.33 -24.81
N THR A 190 5.26 -7.89 -24.71
CA THR A 190 5.77 -8.56 -23.52
C THR A 190 6.62 -7.64 -22.63
N GLY A 191 6.63 -6.33 -22.90
CA GLY A 191 7.32 -5.36 -22.06
C GLY A 191 6.69 -5.32 -20.65
N LEU A 192 7.53 -5.25 -19.62
CA LEU A 192 7.12 -5.31 -18.21
C LEU A 192 5.97 -4.35 -17.89
N ASN A 193 5.99 -3.13 -18.42
CA ASN A 193 4.93 -2.14 -18.19
C ASN A 193 3.56 -2.61 -18.71
N PHE A 194 3.51 -3.18 -19.92
CA PHE A 194 2.25 -3.70 -20.46
C PHE A 194 1.79 -4.92 -19.66
N VAL A 195 2.71 -5.84 -19.33
CA VAL A 195 2.39 -7.03 -18.54
C VAL A 195 1.84 -6.67 -17.15
N LEU A 196 2.49 -5.73 -16.46
CA LEU A 196 2.00 -5.22 -15.16
C LEU A 196 0.64 -4.54 -15.29
N ALA A 197 0.45 -3.68 -16.29
CA ALA A 197 -0.81 -2.97 -16.47
C ALA A 197 -1.97 -3.92 -16.81
N ALA A 198 -1.71 -4.89 -17.70
CA ALA A 198 -2.64 -5.93 -18.08
C ALA A 198 -2.99 -6.86 -16.89
N GLN A 199 -2.00 -7.31 -16.11
CA GLN A 199 -2.24 -8.07 -14.89
C GLN A 199 -3.07 -7.25 -13.88
N GLY A 200 -2.72 -5.97 -13.72
CA GLY A 200 -3.45 -5.05 -12.87
C GLY A 200 -4.92 -4.91 -13.26
N LEU A 201 -5.21 -4.85 -14.57
CA LEU A 201 -6.58 -4.81 -15.09
C LEU A 201 -7.33 -6.13 -14.84
N ILE A 202 -6.66 -7.27 -15.06
CA ILE A 202 -7.21 -8.59 -14.74
C ILE A 202 -7.55 -8.68 -13.25
N TYR A 203 -6.63 -8.26 -12.38
CA TYR A 203 -6.82 -8.23 -10.93
C TYR A 203 -8.02 -7.36 -10.52
N ILE A 204 -8.16 -6.16 -11.09
CA ILE A 204 -9.35 -5.32 -10.89
C ILE A 204 -10.62 -6.08 -11.28
N CYS A 205 -10.63 -6.75 -12.44
CA CYS A 205 -11.80 -7.47 -12.95
C CYS A 205 -12.17 -8.71 -12.13
N CYS A 206 -11.21 -9.34 -11.43
CA CYS A 206 -11.51 -10.42 -10.49
C CYS A 206 -12.44 -9.95 -9.34
N PHE A 207 -12.34 -8.69 -8.92
CA PHE A 207 -13.17 -8.13 -7.85
C PHE A 207 -14.31 -7.25 -8.35
N HIS A 208 -14.17 -6.64 -9.53
CA HIS A 208 -15.16 -5.78 -10.17
C HIS A 208 -15.56 -6.42 -11.51
N ARG A 209 -16.29 -7.53 -11.42
CA ARG A 209 -16.64 -8.38 -12.57
C ARG A 209 -17.43 -7.64 -13.65
N GLU A 210 -18.09 -6.54 -13.30
CA GLU A 210 -18.82 -5.68 -14.25
C GLU A 210 -17.94 -5.07 -15.35
N TYR A 211 -16.61 -5.03 -15.18
CA TYR A 211 -15.69 -4.54 -16.22
C TYR A 211 -15.20 -5.64 -17.17
N ILE A 212 -15.51 -6.92 -16.93
CA ILE A 212 -15.00 -8.03 -17.74
C ILE A 212 -15.45 -7.89 -19.20
N GLU A 213 -16.74 -7.73 -19.45
CA GLU A 213 -17.29 -7.61 -20.81
C GLU A 213 -16.72 -6.38 -21.53
N LYS A 214 -16.57 -5.27 -20.81
CA LYS A 214 -16.01 -4.03 -21.33
C LYS A 214 -14.56 -4.18 -21.79
N CYS A 215 -13.78 -5.01 -21.10
CA CYS A 215 -12.36 -5.23 -21.35
C CYS A 215 -12.09 -6.50 -22.18
N SER A 216 -13.12 -7.22 -22.64
CA SER A 216 -13.02 -8.47 -23.41
C SER A 216 -12.01 -8.39 -24.57
N HIS A 217 -12.09 -7.31 -25.34
CA HIS A 217 -11.19 -7.09 -26.48
C HIS A 217 -9.70 -6.94 -26.08
N ILE A 218 -9.40 -6.50 -24.86
CA ILE A 218 -8.03 -6.44 -24.30
C ILE A 218 -7.60 -7.84 -23.89
N PHE A 219 -8.48 -8.57 -23.20
CA PHE A 219 -8.22 -9.95 -22.76
C PHE A 219 -8.02 -10.89 -23.95
N ASP A 220 -8.84 -10.81 -24.99
CA ASP A 220 -8.67 -11.56 -26.23
C ASP A 220 -7.27 -11.38 -26.81
N LYS A 221 -6.74 -10.15 -26.79
CA LYS A 221 -5.38 -9.86 -27.25
C LYS A 221 -4.33 -10.46 -26.31
N ILE A 222 -4.50 -10.33 -24.99
CA ILE A 222 -3.59 -10.92 -23.98
C ILE A 222 -3.49 -12.43 -24.15
N PHE A 223 -4.63 -13.12 -24.24
CA PHE A 223 -4.71 -14.58 -24.34
C PHE A 223 -4.27 -15.10 -25.71
N LYS A 224 -4.72 -14.48 -26.81
CA LYS A 224 -4.30 -14.88 -28.18
C LYS A 224 -2.79 -14.75 -28.40
N ASN A 225 -2.15 -13.76 -27.78
CA ASN A 225 -0.71 -13.53 -27.90
C ASN A 225 0.11 -14.18 -26.77
N ASN A 226 -0.52 -15.02 -25.92
CA ASN A 226 0.12 -15.67 -24.78
C ASN A 226 0.86 -14.70 -23.83
N ILE A 227 0.37 -13.47 -23.65
CA ILE A 227 1.01 -12.48 -22.76
C ILE A 227 0.80 -12.86 -21.28
N TYR A 228 -0.32 -13.52 -20.97
CA TYR A 228 -0.64 -13.97 -19.61
C TYR A 228 0.42 -14.90 -18.99
N ILE A 229 1.22 -15.60 -19.80
CA ILE A 229 2.25 -16.52 -19.30
C ILE A 229 3.33 -15.80 -18.49
N TYR A 230 3.45 -14.48 -18.66
CA TYR A 230 4.42 -13.63 -17.97
C TYR A 230 3.87 -12.97 -16.70
N MET A 231 2.60 -13.23 -16.37
CA MET A 231 1.90 -12.69 -15.21
C MET A 231 1.94 -13.68 -14.04
N ASN A 232 1.51 -13.21 -12.87
CA ASN A 232 1.25 -14.00 -11.69
C ASN A 232 0.21 -15.09 -11.98
N GLU A 233 0.63 -16.35 -11.85
CA GLU A 233 -0.18 -17.53 -12.11
C GLU A 233 -1.53 -17.48 -11.37
N ASN A 234 -1.51 -17.33 -10.04
CA ASN A 234 -2.72 -17.32 -9.20
C ASN A 234 -3.79 -16.32 -9.68
N ILE A 235 -3.38 -15.13 -10.14
CA ILE A 235 -4.33 -14.13 -10.66
C ILE A 235 -4.98 -14.62 -11.95
N ILE A 236 -4.19 -15.19 -12.86
CA ILE A 236 -4.70 -15.73 -14.12
C ILE A 236 -5.61 -16.93 -13.87
N GLU A 237 -5.24 -17.83 -12.95
CA GLU A 237 -6.08 -18.97 -12.59
C GLU A 237 -7.45 -18.52 -12.08
N ILE A 238 -7.45 -17.56 -11.13
CA ILE A 238 -8.68 -16.99 -10.58
C ILE A 238 -9.51 -16.33 -11.70
N PHE A 239 -8.89 -15.52 -12.55
CA PHE A 239 -9.59 -14.86 -13.64
C PHE A 239 -10.20 -15.85 -14.64
N CYS A 240 -9.46 -16.90 -15.00
CA CYS A 240 -9.94 -17.96 -15.86
C CYS A 240 -11.08 -18.76 -15.21
N SER A 241 -11.04 -18.99 -13.89
CA SER A 241 -12.11 -19.69 -13.17
C SER A 241 -13.47 -18.96 -13.19
N ILE A 242 -13.45 -17.64 -13.34
CA ILE A 242 -14.66 -16.80 -13.41
C ILE A 242 -15.01 -16.34 -14.84
N THR A 243 -14.22 -16.75 -15.83
CA THR A 243 -14.43 -16.43 -17.26
C THR A 243 -14.39 -17.72 -18.10
N LYS A 244 -14.31 -17.57 -19.43
CA LYS A 244 -14.19 -18.69 -20.38
C LYS A 244 -12.79 -18.79 -21.01
N TYR A 245 -11.84 -17.99 -20.52
CA TYR A 245 -10.47 -18.04 -21.03
C TYR A 245 -9.75 -19.27 -20.48
N GLU A 246 -8.96 -19.91 -21.33
CA GLU A 246 -8.09 -21.01 -20.95
C GLU A 246 -6.64 -20.53 -20.90
N TYR A 247 -5.86 -21.06 -19.96
CA TYR A 247 -4.45 -20.80 -19.83
C TYR A 247 -3.65 -22.10 -19.91
N LYS A 248 -2.37 -21.97 -20.27
CA LYS A 248 -1.40 -23.06 -20.33
C LYS A 248 -0.21 -22.74 -19.42
N PHE A 249 0.96 -23.26 -19.77
CA PHE A 249 2.21 -23.13 -19.02
C PHE A 249 2.63 -21.67 -18.78
N PHE A 250 3.06 -21.35 -17.55
CA PHE A 250 3.60 -20.05 -17.15
C PHE A 250 5.13 -19.99 -17.26
N LYS A 251 5.64 -18.79 -17.58
CA LYS A 251 7.07 -18.47 -17.61
C LYS A 251 7.41 -17.24 -16.77
N SER A 252 6.51 -16.83 -15.86
CA SER A 252 6.45 -15.55 -15.14
C SER A 252 7.77 -14.76 -15.11
N PHE A 253 7.71 -13.45 -15.38
CA PHE A 253 8.88 -12.61 -15.12
C PHE A 253 9.28 -12.70 -13.64
N ASP A 254 10.58 -12.76 -13.41
CA ASP A 254 11.18 -12.60 -12.08
C ASP A 254 11.19 -11.11 -11.72
N ASN A 255 10.00 -10.57 -11.43
CA ASN A 255 9.83 -9.18 -10.98
C ASN A 255 8.85 -9.12 -9.81
N PHE A 256 9.36 -8.67 -8.66
CA PHE A 256 8.59 -8.50 -7.43
C PHE A 256 7.26 -7.76 -7.60
N SER A 257 7.18 -6.77 -8.50
CA SER A 257 5.98 -5.96 -8.70
C SER A 257 4.79 -6.76 -9.23
N LEU A 258 5.03 -7.92 -9.85
CA LEU A 258 3.96 -8.85 -10.27
C LEU A 258 3.36 -9.63 -9.11
N PHE A 259 4.06 -9.71 -7.98
CA PHE A 259 3.67 -10.49 -6.80
C PHE A 259 3.31 -9.60 -5.61
N TYR A 260 3.43 -8.28 -5.76
CA TYR A 260 3.19 -7.32 -4.70
C TYR A 260 1.81 -6.69 -4.82
N PHE A 261 0.97 -6.88 -3.81
CA PHE A 261 -0.37 -6.30 -3.72
C PHE A 261 -0.45 -5.45 -2.45
N PRO A 262 -0.10 -4.15 -2.53
CA PRO A 262 0.11 -3.31 -1.34
C PRO A 262 -1.09 -3.24 -0.39
N PHE A 263 -2.31 -3.43 -0.87
CA PHE A 263 -3.51 -3.33 -0.02
C PHE A 263 -4.14 -4.70 0.26
N ASP A 264 -3.36 -5.78 0.19
CA ASP A 264 -3.75 -7.04 0.82
C ASP A 264 -3.78 -6.89 2.36
N LYS A 265 -4.38 -7.87 3.05
CA LYS A 265 -4.64 -7.77 4.50
C LYS A 265 -3.35 -7.42 5.25
N SER A 266 -3.40 -6.41 6.12
CA SER A 266 -2.26 -6.01 6.94
C SER A 266 -1.82 -7.15 7.85
N LEU A 267 -0.52 -7.19 8.16
CA LEU A 267 0.08 -8.12 9.14
C LEU A 267 -0.48 -7.93 10.55
N PHE A 268 -1.12 -6.79 10.83
CA PHE A 268 -1.69 -6.47 12.13
C PHE A 268 -3.21 -6.34 12.03
N ASP A 269 -3.93 -7.26 12.66
CA ASP A 269 -5.39 -7.25 12.70
C ASP A 269 -5.93 -5.91 13.24
N GLN A 270 -5.28 -5.35 14.26
CA GLN A 270 -5.63 -4.05 14.86
C GLN A 270 -5.65 -2.90 13.83
N VAL A 271 -4.76 -2.92 12.83
CA VAL A 271 -4.76 -1.92 11.76
C VAL A 271 -5.81 -2.25 10.69
N HIS A 272 -5.96 -3.53 10.35
CA HIS A 272 -6.97 -3.96 9.38
C HIS A 272 -8.40 -3.66 9.85
N GLU A 273 -8.68 -3.87 11.14
CA GLU A 273 -9.98 -3.66 11.77
C GLU A 273 -10.49 -2.22 11.62
N LEU A 274 -9.59 -1.22 11.64
CA LEU A 274 -9.90 0.19 11.40
C LEU A 274 -10.63 0.43 10.07
N TYR A 275 -10.41 -0.46 9.09
CA TYR A 275 -10.95 -0.33 7.74
C TYR A 275 -11.82 -1.50 7.30
N SER A 276 -12.08 -2.48 8.17
CA SER A 276 -12.78 -3.73 7.84
C SER A 276 -14.08 -3.52 7.04
N GLU A 277 -14.94 -2.58 7.45
CA GLU A 277 -16.18 -2.25 6.73
C GLU A 277 -15.94 -1.70 5.32
N LYS A 278 -14.84 -0.97 5.15
CA LYS A 278 -14.43 -0.30 3.91
C LYS A 278 -13.44 -1.12 3.09
N TYR A 279 -13.04 -2.29 3.58
CA TYR A 279 -12.17 -3.22 2.90
C TYR A 279 -13.00 -4.22 2.08
N ARG A 280 -12.58 -4.50 0.85
CA ARG A 280 -13.17 -5.53 0.00
C ARG A 280 -12.35 -6.81 0.12
N GLU A 281 -12.90 -7.73 0.90
CA GLU A 281 -12.43 -9.12 0.89
C GLU A 281 -12.72 -9.78 -0.45
N PHE A 282 -11.78 -10.63 -0.88
CA PHE A 282 -12.00 -11.45 -2.06
C PHE A 282 -13.00 -12.56 -1.72
N LYS A 283 -14.05 -12.68 -2.53
CA LYS A 283 -15.02 -13.78 -2.44
C LYS A 283 -14.92 -14.57 -3.75
N LYS A 284 -14.61 -15.87 -3.64
CA LYS A 284 -14.61 -16.79 -4.78
C LYS A 284 -16.01 -16.87 -5.38
#